data_AF-A0A059NZ37-F1
#
_entry.id   AF-A0A059NZ37-F1
#
_cell.length_a   1.000
_cell.length_b   1.000
_cell.length_c   1.000
_cell.angle_alpha   90.00
_cell.angle_beta   90.00
_cell.angle_gamma   90.00
#
_symmetry.space_group_name_H-M   'P 1'
#
loop_
_entity.id
_entity.type
_entity.pdbx_description
1 polymer ?
#
loop_
_entity_poly.entity_id
_entity_poly.type
_entity_poly.pdbx_seq_one_letter_code
_entity_poly.pdbx_strand_id
1 'polypeptide(L)'
;MTKYELINLLKDCSIALQTPVLLFNEQNELAYYFPDSFQKPPHGLRNLHKTYLSESRKHPFMIQLYKDPYDQYLFLYPWEGDQGKEYVIGIGPFLQQKVSTKHVRMNLVMNEISTELESQVTQYLEQLPVFNLVQVNSMKRLINQLLPQKEIEDTVAAFENEKIRKHYQKFTQSLNSYPELVASRQKFIDLFKKGDIKTIEEYQLYREKVVKDSNIRSWKNQMIRLVSELGYICVGQGAVQDEVDSLCDFYITFLETKETLDDLKSLELNILQSFLDRLNKVGDFPHNSPLVERAQRYIFQNLTTNLTLKGIAEILNVNPNYLSGVFTKERGVSITQFINQQRIKEAKELLCITQHSLMDISLLLGYNSQSYFTRVFKSIEGIGPKEFRQKYRSKEE
;
A
#
# COMPACT_ATOMS: atom_id res chain seq x y z
N MET A 1 30.66 -10.60 -27.37
CA MET A 1 29.55 -11.46 -27.81
C MET A 1 29.05 -10.91 -29.12
N THR A 2 29.04 -11.70 -30.19
CA THR A 2 28.55 -11.24 -31.49
C THR A 2 27.02 -11.10 -31.49
N LYS A 3 26.45 -10.35 -32.43
CA LYS A 3 24.98 -10.27 -32.61
C LYS A 3 24.32 -11.65 -32.75
N TYR A 4 25.00 -12.60 -33.39
CA TYR A 4 24.51 -13.96 -33.59
C TYR A 4 24.49 -14.78 -32.29
N GLU A 5 25.57 -14.73 -31.51
CA GLU A 5 25.65 -15.35 -30.18
C GLU A 5 24.58 -14.80 -29.25
N LEU A 6 24.36 -13.48 -29.30
CA LEU A 6 23.34 -12.84 -28.49
C LEU A 6 21.95 -13.35 -28.85
N ILE A 7 21.59 -13.39 -30.13
CA ILE A 7 20.27 -13.87 -30.57
C ILE A 7 20.03 -15.33 -30.13
N ASN A 8 21.05 -16.19 -30.19
CA ASN A 8 20.91 -17.57 -29.72
C ASN A 8 20.73 -17.64 -28.20
N LEU A 9 21.50 -16.87 -27.42
CA LEU A 9 21.31 -16.77 -25.98
C LEU A 9 19.90 -16.28 -25.63
N LEU A 10 19.37 -15.30 -26.38
CA LEU A 10 18.01 -14.79 -26.20
C LEU A 10 16.95 -15.87 -26.46
N LYS A 11 17.15 -16.72 -27.48
CA LYS A 11 16.27 -17.88 -27.73
C LYS A 11 16.33 -18.88 -26.59
N ASP A 12 17.52 -19.21 -26.11
CA ASP A 12 17.71 -20.15 -25.00
C ASP A 12 17.08 -19.63 -23.70
N CYS A 13 17.28 -18.34 -23.39
CA CYS A 13 16.61 -17.66 -22.29
C CYS A 13 15.09 -17.73 -22.41
N SER A 14 14.57 -17.48 -23.61
CA SER A 14 13.13 -17.53 -23.85
C SER A 14 12.55 -18.93 -23.64
N ILE A 15 13.25 -19.97 -24.11
CA ILE A 15 12.85 -21.38 -23.92
C ILE A 15 12.91 -21.76 -22.44
N ALA A 16 14.01 -21.43 -21.76
CA ALA A 16 14.24 -21.79 -20.37
C ALA A 16 13.28 -21.08 -19.40
N LEU A 17 12.98 -19.82 -19.67
CA LEU A 17 12.11 -18.99 -18.84
C LEU A 17 10.65 -19.05 -19.27
N GLN A 18 10.33 -19.64 -20.42
CA GLN A 18 8.99 -19.60 -21.03
C GLN A 18 8.44 -18.17 -21.16
N THR A 19 9.34 -17.20 -21.38
CA THR A 19 9.00 -15.78 -21.54
C THR A 19 9.32 -15.32 -22.95
N PRO A 20 8.53 -14.39 -23.50
CA PRO A 20 8.95 -13.68 -24.70
C PRO A 20 10.28 -12.96 -24.46
N VAL A 21 11.04 -12.77 -25.53
CA VAL A 21 12.29 -12.01 -25.53
C VAL A 21 12.27 -11.07 -26.73
N LEU A 22 12.65 -9.82 -26.47
CA LEU A 22 12.62 -8.72 -27.41
C LEU A 22 14.02 -8.16 -27.62
N LEU A 23 14.29 -7.65 -28.82
CA LEU A 23 15.46 -6.82 -29.09
C LEU A 23 14.98 -5.52 -29.72
N PHE A 24 15.37 -4.40 -29.13
CA PHE A 24 15.09 -3.07 -29.66
C PHE A 24 16.35 -2.47 -30.28
N ASN A 25 16.21 -1.84 -31.46
CA ASN A 25 17.29 -1.10 -32.12
C ASN A 25 17.51 0.28 -31.48
N GLU A 26 18.50 1.03 -31.96
CA GLU A 26 18.85 2.39 -31.52
C GLU A 26 17.66 3.37 -31.59
N GLN A 27 16.74 3.16 -32.52
CA GLN A 27 15.53 3.95 -32.70
C GLN A 27 14.38 3.53 -31.76
N ASN A 28 14.65 2.62 -30.80
CA ASN A 28 13.66 1.99 -29.91
C ASN A 28 12.55 1.24 -30.64
N GLU A 29 12.83 0.79 -31.86
CA GLU A 29 11.94 -0.06 -32.64
C GLU A 29 12.26 -1.53 -32.38
N LEU A 30 11.21 -2.35 -32.36
CA LEU A 30 11.31 -3.78 -32.14
C LEU A 30 11.98 -4.45 -33.36
N ALA A 31 13.25 -4.81 -33.22
CA ALA A 31 14.04 -5.48 -34.24
C ALA A 31 13.90 -7.00 -34.21
N TYR A 32 13.61 -7.59 -33.04
CA TYR A 32 13.45 -9.03 -32.85
C TYR A 32 12.43 -9.34 -31.77
N TYR A 33 11.66 -10.41 -31.96
CA TYR A 33 10.65 -10.92 -31.02
C TYR A 33 10.61 -12.44 -31.11
N PHE A 34 10.69 -13.14 -29.97
CA PHE A 34 10.69 -14.61 -29.93
C PHE A 34 10.07 -15.15 -28.64
N PRO A 35 9.42 -16.34 -28.67
CA PRO A 35 9.08 -17.11 -29.86
C PRO A 35 7.85 -16.55 -30.58
N ASP A 36 7.71 -16.90 -31.86
CA ASP A 36 6.55 -16.50 -32.68
C ASP A 36 5.21 -17.02 -32.14
N SER A 37 5.24 -17.98 -31.21
CA SER A 37 4.04 -18.49 -30.53
C SER A 37 3.39 -17.48 -29.58
N PHE A 38 4.12 -16.46 -29.10
CA PHE A 38 3.51 -15.38 -28.33
C PHE A 38 2.91 -14.34 -29.29
N GLN A 39 1.65 -13.99 -29.08
CA GLN A 39 1.05 -12.86 -29.76
C GLN A 39 1.74 -11.57 -29.33
N LYS A 40 2.09 -10.73 -30.31
CA LYS A 40 2.61 -9.39 -30.05
C LYS A 40 1.55 -8.53 -29.33
N PRO A 41 1.96 -7.53 -28.54
CA PRO A 41 1.02 -6.62 -27.91
C PRO A 41 0.08 -5.97 -28.94
N PRO A 42 -1.22 -5.81 -28.64
CA PRO A 42 -2.16 -5.01 -29.42
C PRO A 42 -1.62 -3.60 -29.72
N HIS A 43 -2.02 -3.00 -30.85
CA HIS A 43 -1.45 -1.73 -31.33
C HIS A 43 -1.42 -0.60 -30.27
N GLY A 44 -2.46 -0.52 -29.42
CA GLY A 44 -2.52 0.44 -28.31
C GLY A 44 -1.46 0.25 -27.22
N LEU A 45 -0.92 -0.96 -27.05
CA LEU A 45 0.09 -1.30 -26.04
C LEU A 45 1.54 -1.26 -26.58
N ARG A 46 1.73 -1.27 -27.91
CA ARG A 46 3.07 -1.41 -28.54
C ARG A 46 4.03 -0.26 -28.23
N ASN A 47 3.53 0.94 -27.93
CA ASN A 47 4.36 2.13 -27.69
C ASN A 47 4.75 2.34 -26.23
N LEU A 48 4.17 1.58 -25.28
CA LEU A 48 4.37 1.80 -23.84
C LEU A 48 5.81 1.60 -23.38
N HIS A 49 6.53 0.73 -24.08
CA HIS A 49 7.93 0.46 -23.76
C HIS A 49 8.88 1.60 -24.14
N LYS A 50 8.47 2.54 -24.99
CA LYS A 50 9.37 3.61 -25.50
C LYS A 50 9.98 4.44 -24.38
N THR A 51 9.19 4.86 -23.39
CA THR A 51 9.67 5.64 -22.25
C THR A 51 10.65 4.82 -21.38
N TYR A 52 10.32 3.55 -21.13
CA TYR A 52 11.19 2.65 -20.35
C TYR A 52 12.49 2.31 -21.09
N LEU A 53 12.45 2.21 -22.42
CA LEU A 53 13.64 2.00 -23.25
C LEU A 53 14.59 3.19 -23.15
N SER A 54 14.10 4.43 -23.26
CA SER A 54 14.93 5.63 -23.10
C SER A 54 15.54 5.77 -21.71
N GLU A 55 14.78 5.44 -20.65
CA GLU A 55 15.32 5.42 -19.29
C GLU A 55 16.38 4.33 -19.12
N SER A 56 16.11 3.13 -19.65
CA SER A 56 17.02 1.99 -19.48
C SER A 56 18.40 2.27 -20.05
N ARG A 57 18.48 2.92 -21.23
CA ARG A 57 19.74 3.27 -21.92
C ARG A 57 20.67 4.16 -21.09
N LYS A 58 20.15 4.91 -20.11
CA LYS A 58 20.99 5.70 -19.17
C LYS A 58 21.87 4.83 -18.27
N HIS A 59 21.55 3.54 -18.16
CA HIS A 59 22.27 2.57 -17.35
C HIS A 59 22.73 1.39 -18.23
N PRO A 60 23.75 1.59 -19.09
CA PRO A 60 24.22 0.57 -20.02
C PRO A 60 24.79 -0.63 -19.26
N PHE A 61 24.64 -1.84 -19.80
CA PHE A 61 25.09 -3.11 -19.20
C PHE A 61 24.48 -3.43 -17.82
N MET A 62 23.38 -2.78 -17.44
CA MET A 62 22.64 -3.04 -16.20
C MET A 62 21.23 -3.55 -16.46
N ILE A 63 20.87 -4.67 -15.83
CA ILE A 63 19.49 -5.18 -15.88
C ILE A 63 18.56 -4.33 -15.02
N GLN A 64 17.45 -3.91 -15.61
CA GLN A 64 16.45 -3.07 -14.98
C GLN A 64 15.09 -3.76 -15.09
N LEU A 65 14.35 -3.85 -13.99
CA LEU A 65 13.00 -4.41 -13.98
C LEU A 65 12.00 -3.26 -14.02
N TYR A 66 11.20 -3.23 -15.08
CA TYR A 66 10.12 -2.27 -15.22
C TYR A 66 8.77 -2.95 -15.05
N LYS A 67 7.84 -2.21 -14.45
CA LYS A 67 6.42 -2.53 -14.41
C LYS A 67 5.68 -1.49 -15.23
N ASP A 68 4.92 -1.94 -16.22
CA ASP A 68 4.10 -1.05 -17.03
C ASP A 68 2.73 -0.78 -16.35
N PRO A 69 1.93 0.16 -16.87
CA PRO A 69 0.61 0.48 -16.33
C PRO A 69 -0.44 -0.66 -16.43
N TYR A 70 -0.09 -1.79 -17.05
CA TYR A 70 -0.96 -2.95 -17.27
C TYR A 70 -0.52 -4.16 -16.44
N ASP A 71 0.33 -3.92 -15.43
CA ASP A 71 0.91 -4.93 -14.55
C ASP A 71 1.81 -5.94 -15.26
N GLN A 72 2.29 -5.61 -16.47
CA GLN A 72 3.31 -6.39 -17.14
C GLN A 72 4.68 -5.99 -16.63
N TYR A 73 5.50 -7.00 -16.41
CA TYR A 73 6.87 -6.85 -15.98
C TYR A 73 7.79 -7.18 -17.15
N LEU A 74 8.81 -6.36 -17.34
CA LEU A 74 9.80 -6.51 -18.40
C LEU A 74 11.19 -6.20 -17.84
N PHE A 75 12.12 -7.15 -17.98
CA PHE A 75 13.53 -6.85 -17.77
C PHE A 75 14.09 -6.18 -19.01
N LEU A 76 14.75 -5.03 -18.83
CA LEU A 76 15.48 -4.34 -19.88
C LEU A 76 16.96 -4.35 -19.56
N TYR A 77 17.78 -4.65 -20.57
CA TYR A 77 19.22 -4.62 -20.49
C TYR A 77 19.77 -3.91 -21.74
N PRO A 78 20.28 -2.68 -21.61
CA PRO A 78 20.92 -1.99 -22.72
C PRO A 78 22.30 -2.58 -22.97
N TRP A 79 22.60 -2.80 -24.23
CA TRP A 79 23.80 -3.49 -24.70
C TRP A 79 24.40 -2.77 -25.90
N GLU A 80 25.72 -2.64 -25.91
CA GLU A 80 26.46 -2.14 -27.07
C GLU A 80 27.05 -3.32 -27.84
N GLY A 81 26.62 -3.47 -29.09
CA GLY A 81 27.08 -4.54 -29.97
C GLY A 81 28.26 -4.17 -30.84
N ASP A 82 28.69 -5.12 -31.68
CA ASP A 82 29.79 -4.90 -32.62
C ASP A 82 29.50 -3.70 -33.53
N GLN A 83 30.53 -2.87 -33.77
CA GLN A 83 30.47 -1.60 -34.53
C GLN A 83 29.80 -0.42 -33.79
N GLY A 84 29.67 -0.48 -32.46
CA GLY A 84 29.19 0.65 -31.64
C GLY A 84 27.68 0.88 -31.71
N LYS A 85 26.93 -0.14 -32.16
CA LYS A 85 25.47 -0.07 -32.26
C LYS A 85 24.80 -0.44 -30.94
N GLU A 86 23.90 0.40 -30.46
CA GLU A 86 23.22 0.17 -29.18
C GLU A 86 21.88 -0.54 -29.33
N TYR A 87 21.74 -1.67 -28.66
CA TYR A 87 20.51 -2.43 -28.57
C TYR A 87 19.96 -2.43 -27.14
N VAL A 88 18.67 -2.68 -26.97
CA VAL A 88 18.10 -3.03 -25.66
C VAL A 88 17.49 -4.41 -25.75
N ILE A 89 17.95 -5.30 -24.89
CA ILE A 89 17.39 -6.63 -24.70
C ILE A 89 16.22 -6.52 -23.73
N GLY A 90 15.06 -7.02 -24.14
CA GLY A 90 13.89 -7.19 -23.28
C GLY A 90 13.66 -8.66 -22.95
N ILE A 91 13.54 -9.03 -21.67
CA ILE A 91 13.15 -10.39 -21.25
C ILE A 91 11.80 -10.29 -20.52
N GLY A 92 10.77 -10.88 -21.12
CA GLY A 92 9.35 -10.64 -20.83
C GLY A 92 8.61 -10.21 -22.10
N PRO A 93 7.38 -9.68 -21.99
CA PRO A 93 6.65 -9.42 -20.75
C PRO A 93 6.18 -10.68 -20.00
N PHE A 94 5.99 -10.54 -18.70
CA PHE A 94 5.42 -11.54 -17.80
C PHE A 94 4.56 -10.87 -16.72
N LEU A 95 3.81 -11.67 -15.96
CA LEU A 95 2.94 -11.20 -14.88
C LEU A 95 3.43 -11.69 -13.52
N GLN A 96 3.10 -11.00 -12.44
CA GLN A 96 3.29 -11.54 -11.08
C GLN A 96 2.05 -12.23 -10.51
N GLN A 97 0.88 -11.93 -11.09
CA GLN A 97 -0.39 -12.54 -10.74
C GLN A 97 -1.28 -12.56 -11.97
N LYS A 98 -2.21 -13.52 -12.04
CA LYS A 98 -3.20 -13.54 -13.13
C LYS A 98 -4.05 -12.28 -13.07
N VAL A 99 -4.23 -11.65 -14.22
CA VAL A 99 -5.02 -10.44 -14.36
C VAL A 99 -6.45 -10.82 -14.70
N SER A 100 -7.43 -10.35 -13.91
CA SER A 100 -8.84 -10.59 -14.21
C SER A 100 -9.32 -9.71 -15.35
N THR A 101 -10.32 -10.14 -16.12
CA THR A 101 -10.93 -9.33 -17.20
C THR A 101 -11.42 -7.97 -16.68
N LYS A 102 -11.93 -7.92 -15.44
CA LYS A 102 -12.31 -6.67 -14.77
C LYS A 102 -11.11 -5.73 -14.60
N HIS A 103 -9.96 -6.27 -14.22
CA HIS A 103 -8.72 -5.51 -14.04
C HIS A 103 -8.16 -5.01 -15.38
N VAL A 104 -8.22 -5.84 -16.44
CA VAL A 104 -7.86 -5.41 -17.81
C VAL A 104 -8.71 -4.23 -18.26
N ARG A 105 -10.04 -4.33 -18.11
CA ARG A 105 -10.97 -3.24 -18.46
C ARG A 105 -10.68 -1.96 -17.66
N MET A 106 -10.42 -2.09 -16.36
CA MET A 106 -10.07 -0.96 -15.50
C MET A 106 -8.79 -0.27 -15.99
N ASN A 107 -7.73 -1.03 -16.28
CA ASN A 107 -6.48 -0.47 -16.77
C ASN A 107 -6.61 0.22 -18.14
N LEU A 108 -7.43 -0.31 -19.07
CA LEU A 108 -7.69 0.35 -20.35
C LEU A 108 -8.34 1.72 -20.17
N VAL A 109 -9.34 1.80 -19.29
CA VAL A 109 -10.04 3.07 -18.99
C VAL A 109 -9.12 4.08 -18.29
N MET A 110 -8.35 3.63 -17.30
CA MET A 110 -7.43 4.51 -16.54
C MET A 110 -6.29 5.09 -17.39
N ASN A 111 -5.97 4.46 -18.51
CA ASN A 111 -4.92 4.90 -19.43
C ASN A 111 -5.47 5.44 -20.77
N GLU A 112 -6.77 5.79 -20.82
CA GLU A 112 -7.43 6.40 -22.00
C GLU A 112 -7.34 5.55 -23.29
N ILE A 113 -7.30 4.21 -23.16
CA ILE A 113 -7.27 3.27 -24.29
C ILE A 113 -8.68 2.73 -24.58
N SER A 114 -9.03 2.60 -25.87
CA SER A 114 -10.31 2.04 -26.32
C SER A 114 -10.60 0.68 -25.70
N THR A 115 -11.80 0.55 -25.10
CA THR A 115 -12.30 -0.69 -24.48
C THR A 115 -12.63 -1.78 -25.50
N GLU A 116 -12.72 -1.45 -26.79
CA GLU A 116 -12.86 -2.42 -27.88
C GLU A 116 -11.68 -3.41 -27.95
N LEU A 117 -10.52 -3.02 -27.39
CA LEU A 117 -9.32 -3.85 -27.31
C LEU A 117 -9.36 -4.85 -26.14
N GLU A 118 -10.37 -4.81 -25.25
CA GLU A 118 -10.43 -5.65 -24.04
C GLU A 118 -10.24 -7.13 -24.33
N SER A 119 -10.95 -7.67 -25.33
CA SER A 119 -10.85 -9.10 -25.67
C SER A 119 -9.44 -9.45 -26.17
N GLN A 120 -8.85 -8.59 -27.00
CA GLN A 120 -7.52 -8.80 -27.56
C GLN A 120 -6.44 -8.71 -26.47
N VAL A 121 -6.55 -7.72 -25.58
CA VAL A 121 -5.62 -7.53 -24.46
C VAL A 121 -5.73 -8.67 -23.45
N THR A 122 -6.95 -9.10 -23.13
CA THR A 122 -7.17 -10.24 -22.22
C THR A 122 -6.51 -11.51 -22.76
N GLN A 123 -6.77 -11.84 -24.02
CA GLN A 123 -6.20 -13.02 -24.69
C GLN A 123 -4.66 -12.93 -24.78
N TYR A 124 -4.14 -11.72 -25.01
CA TYR A 124 -2.71 -11.43 -24.98
C TYR A 124 -2.09 -11.57 -23.59
N LEU A 125 -2.76 -11.20 -22.50
CA LEU A 125 -2.22 -11.33 -21.15
C LEU A 125 -2.30 -12.78 -20.62
N GLU A 126 -3.32 -13.54 -21.03
CA GLU A 126 -3.51 -14.94 -20.63
C GLU A 126 -2.39 -15.88 -21.12
N GLN A 127 -1.73 -15.54 -22.22
CA GLN A 127 -0.59 -16.31 -22.73
C GLN A 127 0.71 -16.02 -21.95
N LEU A 128 0.79 -14.90 -21.22
CA LEU A 128 2.03 -14.49 -20.56
C LEU A 128 2.30 -15.35 -19.32
N PRO A 129 3.56 -15.71 -19.05
CA PRO A 129 3.88 -16.50 -17.87
C PRO A 129 3.68 -15.68 -16.58
N VAL A 130 3.37 -16.38 -15.49
CA VAL A 130 3.14 -15.78 -14.17
C VAL A 130 4.25 -16.22 -13.21
N PHE A 131 4.99 -15.27 -12.65
CA PHE A 131 6.09 -15.52 -11.72
C PHE A 131 5.91 -14.81 -10.39
N ASN A 132 6.11 -15.53 -9.28
CA ASN A 132 6.17 -14.90 -7.96
C ASN A 132 7.49 -14.13 -7.76
N LEU A 133 7.56 -13.34 -6.68
CA LEU A 133 8.72 -12.50 -6.36
C LEU A 133 10.04 -13.30 -6.24
N VAL A 134 10.00 -14.53 -5.73
CA VAL A 134 11.18 -15.39 -5.59
C VAL A 134 11.71 -15.82 -6.97
N GLN A 135 10.80 -16.17 -7.88
CA GLN A 135 11.13 -16.51 -9.27
C GLN A 135 11.72 -15.31 -10.00
N VAL A 136 11.10 -14.13 -9.89
CA VAL A 136 11.59 -12.89 -10.51
C VAL A 136 13.01 -12.53 -10.03
N ASN A 137 13.26 -12.62 -8.72
CA ASN A 137 14.60 -12.38 -8.17
C ASN A 137 15.63 -13.42 -8.63
N SER A 138 15.20 -14.66 -8.84
CA SER A 138 16.08 -15.74 -9.34
C SER A 138 16.41 -15.54 -10.82
N MET A 139 15.43 -15.13 -11.64
CA MET A 139 15.63 -14.75 -13.03
C MET A 139 16.61 -13.58 -13.14
N LYS A 140 16.44 -12.52 -12.34
CA LYS A 140 17.36 -11.38 -12.31
C LYS A 140 18.80 -11.82 -12.05
N ARG A 141 19.02 -12.70 -11.06
CA ARG A 141 20.35 -13.23 -10.75
C ARG A 141 20.94 -14.04 -11.91
N LEU A 142 20.13 -14.91 -12.54
CA LEU A 142 20.58 -15.72 -13.68
C LEU A 142 20.94 -14.85 -14.88
N ILE A 143 20.07 -13.91 -15.25
CA ILE A 143 20.31 -13.00 -16.39
C ILE A 143 21.59 -12.19 -16.18
N ASN A 144 21.82 -11.71 -14.95
CA ASN A 144 23.06 -11.00 -14.60
C ASN A 144 24.32 -11.86 -14.76
N GLN A 145 24.24 -13.18 -14.58
CA GLN A 145 25.38 -14.08 -14.79
C GLN A 145 25.60 -14.42 -16.27
N LEU A 146 24.54 -14.35 -17.09
CA LEU A 146 24.57 -14.72 -18.51
C LEU A 146 24.98 -13.55 -19.43
N LEU A 147 24.61 -12.32 -19.08
CA LEU A 147 24.88 -11.14 -19.89
C LEU A 147 26.19 -10.45 -19.47
N PRO A 148 26.95 -9.87 -20.41
CA PRO A 148 28.18 -9.17 -20.10
C PRO A 148 27.94 -8.04 -19.09
N GLN A 149 28.72 -7.97 -18.03
CA GLN A 149 28.69 -6.80 -17.16
C GLN A 149 29.86 -5.91 -17.55
N LYS A 150 29.59 -4.62 -17.81
CA LYS A 150 30.64 -3.63 -17.60
C LYS A 150 30.90 -3.64 -16.09
N GLU A 151 32.16 -3.56 -15.65
CA GLU A 151 32.49 -3.30 -14.24
C GLU A 151 31.91 -1.93 -13.88
N ILE A 152 30.61 -1.93 -13.64
CA ILE A 152 29.90 -0.90 -12.95
C ILE A 152 29.99 -1.41 -11.55
N GLU A 153 30.90 -0.80 -10.81
CA GLU A 153 30.78 -0.70 -9.38
C GLU A 153 29.28 -0.65 -9.05
N ASP A 154 28.77 -1.73 -8.46
CA ASP A 154 27.41 -1.88 -7.91
C ASP A 154 27.16 -0.85 -6.77
N THR A 155 28.00 0.18 -6.68
CA THR A 155 28.16 1.08 -5.56
C THR A 155 26.96 1.99 -5.42
N VAL A 156 26.17 2.36 -6.43
CA VAL A 156 25.12 3.37 -6.16
C VAL A 156 23.90 2.78 -5.44
N ALA A 157 23.26 1.74 -5.99
CA ALA A 157 22.08 1.13 -5.35
C ALA A 157 22.43 0.14 -4.23
N ALA A 158 23.56 -0.58 -4.36
CA ALA A 158 24.06 -1.42 -3.29
C ALA A 158 24.80 -0.58 -2.22
N PHE A 159 25.55 0.50 -2.51
CA PHE A 159 25.97 1.38 -1.41
C PHE A 159 24.79 2.12 -0.82
N GLU A 160 23.74 2.54 -1.51
CA GLU A 160 22.63 3.18 -0.81
C GLU A 160 22.00 2.20 0.18
N ASN A 161 21.69 0.98 -0.25
CA ASN A 161 21.15 -0.04 0.66
C ASN A 161 22.15 -0.53 1.71
N GLU A 162 23.45 -0.63 1.39
CA GLU A 162 24.49 -1.07 2.32
C GLU A 162 24.98 0.06 3.23
N LYS A 163 24.98 1.32 2.78
CA LYS A 163 25.15 2.52 3.64
C LYS A 163 23.95 2.66 4.55
N ILE A 164 22.71 2.55 4.06
CA ILE A 164 21.50 2.56 4.89
C ILE A 164 21.57 1.41 5.90
N ARG A 165 21.94 0.19 5.47
CA ARG A 165 22.08 -0.97 6.36
C ARG A 165 23.21 -0.80 7.37
N LYS A 166 24.38 -0.29 6.97
CA LYS A 166 25.51 0.02 7.87
C LYS A 166 25.17 1.18 8.81
N HIS A 167 24.44 2.18 8.35
CA HIS A 167 23.98 3.31 9.16
C HIS A 167 22.91 2.87 10.14
N TYR A 168 21.97 2.02 9.70
CA TYR A 168 20.96 1.37 10.55
C TYR A 168 21.61 0.43 11.56
N GLN A 169 22.60 -0.40 11.16
CA GLN A 169 23.35 -1.28 12.05
C GLN A 169 24.14 -0.49 13.10
N LYS A 170 24.90 0.54 12.67
CA LYS A 170 25.60 1.47 13.58
C LYS A 170 24.62 2.18 14.51
N PHE A 171 23.47 2.62 14.00
CA PHE A 171 22.39 3.21 14.79
C PHE A 171 21.88 2.21 15.85
N THR A 172 21.50 0.99 15.46
CA THR A 172 21.07 -0.05 16.41
C THR A 172 22.14 -0.47 17.41
N GLN A 173 23.42 -0.49 17.02
CA GLN A 173 24.55 -0.79 17.91
C GLN A 173 24.87 0.37 18.86
N SER A 174 24.54 1.61 18.48
CA SER A 174 24.66 2.79 19.35
C SER A 174 23.53 2.91 20.39
N LEU A 175 22.47 2.10 20.26
CA LEU A 175 21.32 2.08 21.16
C LEU A 175 21.57 1.16 22.38
N ASN A 176 22.58 1.47 23.18
CA ASN A 176 22.88 0.78 24.44
C ASN A 176 21.74 0.90 25.50
N SER A 177 20.66 1.60 25.19
CA SER A 177 19.49 1.86 26.05
C SER A 177 18.16 1.33 25.48
N TYR A 178 18.18 0.55 24.40
CA TYR A 178 16.94 0.09 23.73
C TYR A 178 15.98 -0.70 24.63
N PRO A 179 16.43 -1.65 25.49
CA PRO A 179 15.53 -2.37 26.39
C PRO A 179 14.84 -1.44 27.41
N GLU A 180 15.58 -0.46 27.93
CA GLU A 180 15.06 0.52 28.89
C GLU A 180 14.06 1.49 28.23
N LEU A 181 14.33 1.91 26.99
CA LEU A 181 13.41 2.72 26.19
C LEU A 181 12.10 1.99 25.89
N VAL A 182 12.18 0.71 25.52
CA VAL A 182 10.99 -0.13 25.28
C VAL A 182 10.18 -0.29 26.56
N ALA A 183 10.83 -0.54 27.70
CA ALA A 183 10.16 -0.63 29.00
C ALA A 183 9.50 0.69 29.41
N SER A 184 10.20 1.82 29.25
CA SER A 184 9.67 3.16 29.54
C SER A 184 8.46 3.50 28.68
N ARG A 185 8.51 3.17 27.38
CA ARG A 185 7.39 3.33 26.46
C ARG A 185 6.20 2.47 26.87
N GLN A 186 6.44 1.19 27.19
CA GLN A 186 5.38 0.28 27.58
C GLN A 186 4.68 0.75 28.85
N LYS A 187 5.44 1.23 29.85
CA LYS A 187 4.90 1.79 31.09
C LYS A 187 4.02 3.02 30.82
N PHE A 188 4.45 3.92 29.95
CA PHE A 188 3.63 5.05 29.49
C PHE A 188 2.31 4.57 28.86
N ILE A 189 2.36 3.62 27.92
CA ILE A 189 1.16 3.08 27.24
C ILE A 189 0.21 2.44 28.25
N ASP A 190 0.73 1.68 29.21
CA ASP A 190 -0.08 0.96 30.20
C ASP A 190 -0.79 1.92 31.16
N LEU A 191 -0.17 3.06 31.48
CA LEU A 191 -0.79 4.13 32.28
C LEU A 191 -1.80 4.93 31.46
N PHE A 192 -1.47 5.25 30.21
CA PHE A 192 -2.38 5.96 29.31
C PHE A 192 -3.68 5.17 29.13
N LYS A 193 -3.59 3.85 28.91
CA LYS A 193 -4.76 2.96 28.80
C LYS A 193 -5.62 2.90 30.06
N LYS A 194 -5.04 3.19 31.22
CA LYS A 194 -5.77 3.23 32.51
C LYS A 194 -6.38 4.62 32.79
N GLY A 195 -6.15 5.60 31.93
CA GLY A 195 -6.57 6.98 32.15
C GLY A 195 -5.85 7.67 33.32
N ASP A 196 -4.70 7.14 33.75
CA ASP A 196 -3.98 7.64 34.91
C ASP A 196 -3.30 9.00 34.58
N ILE A 197 -3.47 10.00 35.45
CA ILE A 197 -2.85 11.32 35.32
C ILE A 197 -1.31 11.23 35.29
N LYS A 198 -0.73 10.21 35.94
CA LYS A 198 0.72 9.94 35.93
C LYS A 198 1.27 9.62 34.54
N THR A 199 0.40 9.36 33.57
CA THR A 199 0.79 9.18 32.17
C THR A 199 1.60 10.35 31.64
N ILE A 200 1.27 11.58 32.03
CA ILE A 200 1.97 12.78 31.54
C ILE A 200 3.42 12.75 32.01
N GLU A 201 3.66 12.53 33.30
CA GLU A 201 5.00 12.46 33.88
C GLU A 201 5.83 11.33 33.24
N GLU A 202 5.23 10.16 33.06
CA GLU A 202 5.92 8.99 32.48
C GLU A 202 6.21 9.17 30.99
N TYR A 203 5.34 9.87 30.25
CA TYR A 203 5.62 10.25 28.87
C TYR A 203 6.79 11.23 28.79
N GLN A 204 6.84 12.24 29.67
CA GLN A 204 7.95 13.20 29.70
C GLN A 204 9.29 12.53 29.97
N LEU A 205 9.33 11.59 30.92
CA LEU A 205 10.51 10.76 31.21
C LEU A 205 10.92 9.90 30.01
N TYR A 206 9.96 9.30 29.31
CA TYR A 206 10.22 8.55 28.09
C TYR A 206 10.78 9.46 26.97
N ARG A 207 10.14 10.61 26.73
CA ARG A 207 10.54 11.58 25.71
C ARG A 207 11.96 12.08 25.92
N GLU A 208 12.35 12.41 27.16
CA GLU A 208 13.72 12.85 27.48
C GLU A 208 14.79 11.80 27.14
N LYS A 209 14.45 10.51 27.21
CA LYS A 209 15.35 9.42 26.79
C LYS A 209 15.44 9.28 25.27
N VAL A 210 14.37 9.64 24.54
CA VAL A 210 14.25 9.49 23.07
C VAL A 210 14.79 10.72 22.33
N VAL A 211 14.48 11.91 22.81
CA VAL A 211 14.75 13.19 22.14
C VAL A 211 15.98 13.83 22.78
N LYS A 212 17.14 13.63 22.15
CA LYS A 212 18.42 14.18 22.62
C LYS A 212 18.76 15.54 22.02
N ASP A 213 18.09 15.94 20.93
CA ASP A 213 18.27 17.26 20.31
C ASP A 213 17.11 18.20 20.66
N SER A 214 17.38 19.50 20.66
CA SER A 214 16.37 20.55 20.91
C SER A 214 15.86 21.18 19.60
N ASN A 215 15.88 20.45 18.49
CA ASN A 215 15.44 20.97 17.20
C ASN A 215 13.90 20.95 17.13
N ILE A 216 13.30 22.09 16.79
CA ILE A 216 11.86 22.26 16.57
C ILE A 216 11.30 21.20 15.60
N ARG A 217 12.03 20.90 14.52
CA ARG A 217 11.59 19.88 13.54
C ARG A 217 11.58 18.48 14.14
N SER A 218 12.60 18.13 14.92
CA SER A 218 12.67 16.86 15.63
C SER A 218 11.52 16.73 16.63
N TRP A 219 11.22 17.80 17.37
CA TRP A 219 10.08 17.87 18.28
C TRP A 219 8.74 17.68 17.57
N LYS A 220 8.49 18.40 16.47
CA LYS A 220 7.25 18.23 15.68
C LYS A 220 7.08 16.77 15.20
N ASN A 221 8.14 16.16 14.66
CA ASN A 221 8.08 14.76 14.23
C ASN A 221 7.71 13.79 15.37
N GLN A 222 8.19 14.05 16.59
CA GLN A 222 7.84 13.23 17.76
C GLN A 222 6.41 13.46 18.22
N MET A 223 5.91 14.70 18.13
CA MET A 223 4.52 15.01 18.44
C MET A 223 3.55 14.37 17.44
N ILE A 224 3.89 14.32 16.14
CA ILE A 224 3.11 13.59 15.14
C ILE A 224 3.04 12.09 15.50
N ARG A 225 4.17 11.50 15.91
CA ARG A 225 4.22 10.10 16.37
C ARG A 225 3.34 9.89 17.60
N LEU A 226 3.42 10.79 18.58
CA LEU A 226 2.59 10.76 19.79
C LEU A 226 1.11 10.81 19.42
N VAL A 227 0.67 11.80 18.64
CA VAL A 227 -0.73 11.97 18.24
C VAL A 227 -1.26 10.71 17.55
N SER A 228 -0.48 10.16 16.62
CA SER A 228 -0.84 8.93 15.90
C SER A 228 -0.97 7.72 16.84
N GLU A 229 -0.06 7.60 17.80
CA GLU A 229 -0.04 6.52 18.78
C GLU A 229 -1.22 6.62 19.77
N LEU A 230 -1.49 7.82 20.30
CA LEU A 230 -2.62 8.06 21.19
C LEU A 230 -3.95 7.83 20.48
N GLY A 231 -4.10 8.30 19.24
CA GLY A 231 -5.29 8.07 18.43
C GLY A 231 -5.58 6.58 18.23
N TYR A 232 -4.54 5.81 17.85
CA TYR A 232 -4.66 4.37 17.71
C TYR A 232 -5.07 3.68 19.03
N ILE A 233 -4.50 4.11 20.17
CA ILE A 233 -4.84 3.53 21.48
C ILE A 233 -6.28 3.90 21.87
N CYS A 234 -6.71 5.15 21.72
CA CYS A 234 -8.07 5.59 22.04
C CYS A 234 -9.13 4.83 21.25
N VAL A 235 -8.95 4.71 19.92
CA VAL A 235 -9.86 3.91 19.08
C VAL A 235 -9.85 2.44 19.53
N GLY A 236 -8.66 1.90 19.82
CA GLY A 236 -8.51 0.54 20.35
C GLY A 236 -9.19 0.31 21.71
N GLN A 237 -9.31 1.35 22.55
CA GLN A 237 -10.01 1.29 23.84
C GLN A 237 -11.53 1.51 23.70
N GLY A 238 -12.03 1.92 22.53
CA GLY A 238 -13.45 2.10 22.26
C GLY A 238 -13.91 3.55 22.11
N ALA A 239 -12.98 4.51 21.99
CA ALA A 239 -13.34 5.89 21.67
C ALA A 239 -13.95 6.00 20.26
N VAL A 240 -14.83 6.98 20.07
CA VAL A 240 -15.50 7.23 18.78
C VAL A 240 -14.47 7.61 17.74
N GLN A 241 -14.32 6.77 16.71
CA GLN A 241 -13.28 6.92 15.71
C GLN A 241 -13.31 8.30 15.03
N ASP A 242 -14.48 8.79 14.60
CA ASP A 242 -14.59 10.09 13.91
C ASP A 242 -14.13 11.26 14.80
N GLU A 243 -14.40 11.19 16.11
CA GLU A 243 -13.94 12.21 17.05
C GLU A 243 -12.43 12.16 17.26
N VAL A 244 -11.87 10.94 17.31
CA VAL A 244 -10.43 10.73 17.47
C VAL A 244 -9.67 11.13 16.21
N ASP A 245 -10.15 10.74 15.03
CA ASP A 245 -9.56 11.10 13.73
C ASP A 245 -9.55 12.62 13.56
N SER A 246 -10.67 13.29 13.86
CA SER A 246 -10.76 14.77 13.83
C SER A 246 -9.79 15.43 14.83
N LEU A 247 -9.60 14.83 16.00
CA LEU A 247 -8.67 15.33 17.02
C LEU A 247 -7.20 15.18 16.57
N CYS A 248 -6.87 14.06 15.91
CA CYS A 248 -5.57 13.82 15.29
C CYS A 248 -5.27 14.87 14.22
N ASP A 249 -6.19 15.07 13.28
CA ASP A 249 -6.03 16.03 12.17
C ASP A 249 -5.87 17.46 12.69
N PHE A 250 -6.67 17.83 13.70
CA PHE A 250 -6.55 19.13 14.37
C PHE A 250 -5.15 19.33 14.95
N TYR A 251 -4.66 18.37 15.73
CA TYR A 251 -3.34 18.52 16.38
C TYR A 251 -2.18 18.47 15.41
N ILE A 252 -2.22 17.64 14.37
CA ILE A 252 -1.20 17.60 13.33
C ILE A 252 -1.15 18.94 12.58
N THR A 253 -2.31 19.49 12.21
CA THR A 253 -2.39 20.79 11.54
C THR A 253 -1.94 21.93 12.46
N PHE A 254 -2.37 21.92 13.72
CA PHE A 254 -2.04 22.97 14.70
C PHE A 254 -0.57 22.93 15.14
N LEU A 255 0.08 21.77 15.07
CA LEU A 255 1.50 21.61 15.32
C LEU A 255 2.36 22.35 14.28
N GLU A 256 1.91 22.39 13.02
CA GLU A 256 2.63 23.08 11.95
C GLU A 256 2.78 24.59 12.24
N THR A 257 1.78 25.18 12.90
CA THR A 257 1.77 26.61 13.22
C THR A 257 2.69 27.00 14.39
N LYS A 258 3.42 26.06 15.00
CA LYS A 258 4.27 26.34 16.17
C LYS A 258 5.71 26.61 15.75
N GLU A 259 6.30 27.67 16.29
CA GLU A 259 7.63 28.14 15.92
C GLU A 259 8.63 28.09 17.08
N THR A 260 8.17 27.89 18.32
CA THR A 260 9.04 27.85 19.51
C THR A 260 8.92 26.52 20.26
N LEU A 261 9.99 26.14 20.98
CA LEU A 261 9.98 24.92 21.79
C LEU A 261 9.00 25.00 22.96
N ASP A 262 8.77 26.18 23.53
CA ASP A 262 7.86 26.34 24.65
C ASP A 262 6.40 26.18 24.19
N ASP A 263 6.06 26.69 23.00
CA ASP A 263 4.75 26.42 22.39
C ASP A 263 4.52 24.92 22.17
N LEU A 264 5.55 24.19 21.74
CA LEU A 264 5.49 22.75 21.51
C LEU A 264 5.31 21.97 22.81
N LYS A 265 6.02 22.34 23.88
CA LYS A 265 5.86 21.74 25.21
C LYS A 265 4.46 21.98 25.77
N SER A 266 3.93 23.19 25.64
CA SER A 266 2.56 23.50 26.05
C SER A 266 1.54 22.70 25.22
N LEU A 267 1.77 22.58 23.91
CA LEU A 267 0.91 21.80 23.04
C LEU A 267 0.96 20.29 23.34
N GLU A 268 2.13 19.75 23.70
CA GLU A 268 2.30 18.36 24.11
C GLU A 268 1.42 18.00 25.31
N LEU A 269 1.40 18.86 26.34
CA LEU A 269 0.52 18.69 27.49
C LEU A 269 -0.96 18.70 27.09
N ASN A 270 -1.35 19.63 26.21
CA ASN A 270 -2.73 19.73 25.72
C ASN A 270 -3.15 18.50 24.91
N ILE A 271 -2.24 17.93 24.11
CA ILE A 271 -2.45 16.68 23.37
C ILE A 271 -2.71 15.55 24.37
N LEU A 272 -1.78 15.30 25.28
CA LEU A 272 -1.91 14.21 26.26
C LEU A 272 -3.20 14.32 27.06
N GLN A 273 -3.53 15.51 27.56
CA GLN A 273 -4.75 15.74 28.31
C GLN A 273 -6.00 15.50 27.47
N SER A 274 -6.04 16.03 26.24
CA SER A 274 -7.22 15.89 25.39
C SER A 274 -7.50 14.44 24.99
N PHE A 275 -6.45 13.65 24.77
CA PHE A 275 -6.58 12.22 24.51
C PHE A 275 -6.95 11.42 25.77
N LEU A 276 -6.39 11.78 26.95
CA LEU A 276 -6.80 11.19 28.23
C LEU A 276 -8.27 11.47 28.54
N ASP A 277 -8.77 12.69 28.30
CA ASP A 277 -10.17 13.04 28.49
C ASP A 277 -11.09 12.19 27.60
N ARG A 278 -10.64 11.87 26.38
CA ARG A 278 -11.40 11.05 25.42
C ARG A 278 -11.41 9.61 25.87
N LEU A 279 -10.28 9.12 26.38
CA LEU A 279 -10.16 7.78 26.95
C LEU A 279 -11.01 7.63 28.22
N ASN A 280 -11.03 8.64 29.10
CA ASN A 280 -11.86 8.64 30.31
C ASN A 280 -13.36 8.69 29.99
N LYS A 281 -13.76 9.40 28.93
CA LYS A 281 -15.15 9.36 28.42
C LYS A 281 -15.56 7.98 27.90
N VAL A 282 -14.62 7.14 27.49
CA VAL A 282 -14.92 5.74 27.14
C VAL A 282 -15.31 4.93 28.38
N GLY A 283 -14.77 5.26 29.56
CA GLY A 283 -15.08 4.59 30.83
C GLY A 283 -16.53 4.71 31.29
N ASP A 284 -17.30 5.65 30.72
CA ASP A 284 -18.76 5.78 30.96
C ASP A 284 -19.60 4.83 30.09
N PHE A 285 -18.99 4.17 29.11
CA PHE A 285 -19.63 3.16 28.27
C PHE A 285 -19.01 1.78 28.55
N PRO A 286 -19.79 0.70 28.59
CA PRO A 286 -19.28 -0.61 29.01
C PRO A 286 -18.13 -1.05 28.08
N HIS A 287 -16.98 -1.36 28.69
CA HIS A 287 -15.83 -1.94 28.00
C HIS A 287 -16.27 -3.07 27.07
N ASN A 288 -15.89 -2.98 25.79
CA ASN A 288 -16.03 -4.09 24.87
C ASN A 288 -15.23 -5.28 25.42
N SER A 289 -15.82 -6.46 25.41
CA SER A 289 -15.10 -7.68 25.71
C SER A 289 -13.91 -7.84 24.74
N PRO A 290 -12.81 -8.48 25.16
CA PRO A 290 -11.68 -8.79 24.28
C PRO A 290 -12.10 -9.53 23.00
N LEU A 291 -13.22 -10.26 23.04
CA LEU A 291 -13.79 -10.92 21.88
C LEU A 291 -14.34 -9.92 20.85
N VAL A 292 -15.08 -8.91 21.31
CA VAL A 292 -15.67 -7.88 20.46
C VAL A 292 -14.60 -6.95 19.89
N GLU A 293 -13.55 -6.63 20.65
CA GLU A 293 -12.38 -5.92 20.13
C GLU A 293 -11.66 -6.70 19.03
N ARG A 294 -11.41 -8.00 19.25
CA ARG A 294 -10.80 -8.87 18.23
C ARG A 294 -11.65 -8.95 16.96
N ALA A 295 -12.97 -9.01 17.09
CA ALA A 295 -13.88 -8.98 15.96
C ALA A 295 -13.82 -7.66 15.18
N GLN A 296 -13.82 -6.52 15.88
CA GLN A 296 -13.71 -5.21 15.24
C GLN A 296 -12.39 -5.06 14.49
N ARG A 297 -11.27 -5.37 15.14
CA ARG A 297 -9.94 -5.29 14.51
C ARG A 297 -9.88 -6.13 13.24
N TYR A 298 -10.42 -7.35 13.29
CA TYR A 298 -10.48 -8.20 12.12
C TYR A 298 -11.36 -7.60 11.01
N ILE A 299 -12.52 -7.04 11.36
CA ILE A 299 -13.41 -6.36 10.41
C ILE A 299 -12.69 -5.19 9.73
N PHE A 300 -12.06 -4.30 10.49
CA PHE A 300 -11.33 -3.14 9.95
C PHE A 300 -10.22 -3.54 8.97
N GLN A 301 -9.44 -4.57 9.31
CA GLN A 301 -8.35 -5.05 8.45
C GLN A 301 -8.83 -5.73 7.16
N ASN A 302 -10.12 -6.07 7.05
CA ASN A 302 -10.65 -6.93 5.98
C ASN A 302 -11.94 -6.38 5.34
N LEU A 303 -12.23 -5.08 5.47
CA LEU A 303 -13.47 -4.45 4.97
C LEU A 303 -13.73 -4.67 3.47
N THR A 304 -12.66 -4.78 2.68
CA THR A 304 -12.67 -4.98 1.21
C THR A 304 -12.91 -6.43 0.78
N THR A 305 -12.89 -7.37 1.72
CA THR A 305 -13.16 -8.79 1.47
C THR A 305 -14.61 -9.15 1.80
N ASN A 306 -15.08 -10.33 1.37
CA ASN A 306 -16.42 -10.78 1.71
C ASN A 306 -16.50 -11.24 3.18
N LEU A 307 -16.82 -10.31 4.08
CA LEU A 307 -16.97 -10.55 5.51
C LEU A 307 -18.33 -11.16 5.83
N THR A 308 -18.32 -12.31 6.51
CA THR A 308 -19.52 -12.94 7.05
C THR A 308 -19.34 -13.21 8.55
N LEU A 309 -20.43 -13.17 9.32
CA LEU A 309 -20.41 -13.52 10.75
C LEU A 309 -19.75 -14.89 10.99
N LYS A 310 -20.06 -15.87 10.13
CA LYS A 310 -19.50 -17.22 10.21
C LYS A 310 -17.98 -17.20 10.01
N GLY A 311 -17.48 -16.52 8.97
CA GLY A 311 -16.04 -16.42 8.72
C GLY A 311 -15.28 -15.71 9.83
N ILE A 312 -15.86 -14.65 10.41
CA ILE A 312 -15.26 -13.93 11.55
C ILE A 312 -15.22 -14.85 12.79
N ALA A 313 -16.31 -15.57 13.06
CA ALA A 313 -16.37 -16.50 14.18
C ALA A 313 -15.36 -17.65 14.07
N GLU A 314 -15.17 -18.19 12.85
CA GLU A 314 -14.18 -19.22 12.56
C GLU A 314 -12.75 -18.73 12.84
N ILE A 315 -12.38 -17.55 12.37
CA ILE A 315 -11.04 -16.97 12.57
C ILE A 315 -10.77 -16.64 14.05
N LEU A 316 -11.81 -16.27 14.78
CA LEU A 316 -11.72 -15.98 16.20
C LEU A 316 -11.84 -17.22 17.10
N ASN A 317 -12.07 -18.41 16.52
CA ASN A 317 -12.30 -19.67 17.22
C ASN A 317 -13.47 -19.60 18.22
N VAL A 318 -14.60 -19.01 17.79
CA VAL A 318 -15.81 -18.89 18.62
C VAL A 318 -17.06 -19.35 17.89
N ASN A 319 -18.12 -19.65 18.64
CA ASN A 319 -19.41 -19.97 18.05
C ASN A 319 -20.05 -18.69 17.43
N PRO A 320 -20.59 -18.73 16.20
CA PRO A 320 -21.20 -17.57 15.54
C PRO A 320 -22.37 -16.94 16.32
N ASN A 321 -23.21 -17.76 16.97
CA ASN A 321 -24.35 -17.26 17.74
C ASN A 321 -23.88 -16.54 19.01
N TYR A 322 -22.84 -17.09 19.66
CA TYR A 322 -22.21 -16.45 20.82
C TYR A 322 -21.59 -15.10 20.44
N LEU A 323 -20.82 -15.07 19.35
CA LEU A 323 -20.21 -13.84 18.84
C LEU A 323 -21.28 -12.79 18.49
N SER A 324 -22.36 -13.18 17.81
CA SER A 324 -23.46 -12.27 17.47
C SER A 324 -24.14 -11.70 18.71
N GLY A 325 -24.40 -12.54 19.72
CA GLY A 325 -25.05 -12.13 20.96
C GLY A 325 -24.19 -11.15 21.76
N VAL A 326 -22.92 -11.48 21.98
CA VAL A 326 -21.97 -10.62 22.72
C VAL A 326 -21.76 -9.30 21.98
N PHE A 327 -21.54 -9.35 20.66
CA PHE A 327 -21.30 -8.15 19.87
C PHE A 327 -22.52 -7.21 19.84
N THR A 328 -23.73 -7.74 19.67
CA THR A 328 -24.94 -6.91 19.68
C THR A 328 -25.21 -6.31 21.05
N LYS A 329 -24.99 -7.09 22.13
CA LYS A 329 -25.14 -6.63 23.51
C LYS A 329 -24.19 -5.48 23.83
N GLU A 330 -22.94 -5.56 23.38
CA GLU A 330 -21.91 -4.55 23.69
C GLU A 330 -21.93 -3.36 22.73
N ARG A 331 -22.23 -3.57 21.45
CA ARG A 331 -22.21 -2.51 20.43
C ARG A 331 -23.56 -1.88 20.14
N GLY A 332 -24.66 -2.45 20.64
CA GLY A 332 -26.03 -2.03 20.32
C GLY A 332 -26.46 -2.27 18.87
N VAL A 333 -25.58 -2.83 18.02
CA VAL A 333 -25.83 -3.15 16.61
C VAL A 333 -25.28 -4.52 16.28
N SER A 334 -25.91 -5.20 15.32
CA SER A 334 -25.40 -6.49 14.84
C SER A 334 -24.06 -6.33 14.10
N ILE A 335 -23.26 -7.40 14.08
CA ILE A 335 -21.99 -7.44 13.33
C ILE A 335 -22.18 -7.07 11.86
N THR A 336 -23.24 -7.58 11.23
CA THR A 336 -23.52 -7.28 9.81
C THR A 336 -23.85 -5.80 9.61
N GLN A 337 -24.62 -5.18 10.52
CA GLN A 337 -24.88 -3.74 10.49
C GLN A 337 -23.60 -2.94 10.69
N PHE A 338 -22.76 -3.35 11.64
CA PHE A 338 -21.47 -2.70 11.90
C PHE A 338 -20.55 -2.75 10.67
N ILE A 339 -20.41 -3.91 10.02
CA ILE A 339 -19.65 -4.06 8.77
C ILE A 339 -20.18 -3.12 7.69
N ASN A 340 -21.50 -3.05 7.52
CA ASN A 340 -22.10 -2.16 6.54
C ASN A 340 -21.84 -0.69 6.88
N GLN A 341 -21.96 -0.27 8.14
CA GLN A 341 -21.65 1.11 8.57
C GLN A 341 -20.21 1.50 8.22
N GLN A 342 -19.24 0.64 8.52
CA GLN A 342 -17.83 0.90 8.18
C GLN A 342 -17.60 0.96 6.67
N ARG A 343 -18.20 0.05 5.90
CA ARG A 343 -18.12 0.09 4.43
C ARG A 343 -18.79 1.33 3.85
N ILE A 344 -19.90 1.81 4.40
CA ILE A 344 -20.56 3.03 3.93
C ILE A 344 -19.71 4.26 4.27
N LYS A 345 -19.02 4.30 5.42
CA LYS A 345 -18.05 5.36 5.75
C LYS A 345 -16.99 5.50 4.64
N GLU A 346 -16.31 4.40 4.32
CA GLU A 346 -15.33 4.33 3.21
C GLU A 346 -15.95 4.67 1.84
N ALA A 347 -17.19 4.23 1.59
CA ALA A 347 -17.89 4.54 0.35
C ALA A 347 -18.09 6.04 0.15
N LYS A 348 -18.36 6.80 1.23
CA LYS A 348 -18.57 8.25 1.14
C LYS A 348 -17.30 8.96 0.69
N GLU A 349 -16.15 8.57 1.24
CA GLU A 349 -14.85 9.12 0.85
C GLU A 349 -14.58 8.81 -0.63
N LEU A 350 -14.71 7.55 -1.04
CA LEU A 350 -14.52 7.12 -2.43
C LEU A 350 -15.47 7.80 -3.41
N LEU A 351 -16.72 8.08 -3.01
CA LEU A 351 -17.69 8.78 -3.84
C LEU A 351 -17.29 10.24 -4.09
N CYS A 352 -16.61 10.88 -3.14
CA CYS A 352 -16.17 12.27 -3.21
C CYS A 352 -14.82 12.43 -3.93
N ILE A 353 -13.85 11.55 -3.67
CA ILE A 353 -12.47 11.70 -4.15
C ILE A 353 -12.17 10.96 -5.45
N THR A 354 -13.04 10.07 -5.92
CA THR A 354 -12.81 9.26 -7.13
C THR A 354 -13.91 9.37 -8.18
N GLN A 355 -13.60 8.97 -9.41
CA GLN A 355 -14.56 8.84 -10.51
C GLN A 355 -15.17 7.43 -10.65
N HIS A 356 -14.85 6.51 -9.75
CA HIS A 356 -15.27 5.10 -9.86
C HIS A 356 -16.78 4.95 -10.00
N SER A 357 -17.22 3.96 -10.79
CA SER A 357 -18.66 3.69 -10.89
C SER A 357 -19.21 3.18 -9.56
N LEU A 358 -20.53 3.28 -9.34
CA LEU A 358 -21.16 2.69 -8.16
C LEU A 358 -20.95 1.17 -8.08
N MET A 359 -20.83 0.51 -9.24
CA MET A 359 -20.47 -0.91 -9.35
C MET A 359 -19.07 -1.16 -8.80
N ASP A 360 -18.11 -0.30 -9.15
CA ASP A 360 -16.71 -0.46 -8.74
C ASP A 360 -16.53 -0.20 -7.25
N ILE A 361 -17.13 0.86 -6.71
CA ILE A 361 -17.11 1.18 -5.28
C ILE A 361 -17.76 0.04 -4.48
N SER A 362 -18.91 -0.47 -4.96
CA SER A 362 -19.58 -1.63 -4.36
C SER A 362 -18.64 -2.84 -4.28
N LEU A 363 -17.95 -3.17 -5.37
CA LEU A 363 -17.07 -4.34 -5.43
C LEU A 363 -15.80 -4.14 -4.60
N LEU A 364 -15.23 -2.93 -4.59
CA LEU A 364 -14.04 -2.59 -3.80
C LEU A 364 -14.28 -2.76 -2.30
N LEU A 365 -15.49 -2.43 -1.84
CA LEU A 365 -15.91 -2.53 -0.45
C LEU A 365 -16.51 -3.90 -0.09
N GLY A 366 -16.27 -4.93 -0.92
CA GLY A 366 -16.67 -6.30 -0.62
C GLY A 366 -18.18 -6.55 -0.62
N TYR A 367 -18.98 -5.77 -1.35
CA TYR A 367 -20.39 -6.06 -1.61
C TYR A 367 -20.57 -6.94 -2.84
N ASN A 368 -21.48 -7.92 -2.75
CA ASN A 368 -21.73 -8.89 -3.83
C ASN A 368 -22.57 -8.31 -4.99
N SER A 369 -23.21 -7.15 -4.82
CA SER A 369 -23.94 -6.47 -5.90
C SER A 369 -24.10 -4.97 -5.63
N GLN A 370 -24.06 -4.18 -6.71
CA GLN A 370 -24.33 -2.74 -6.66
C GLN A 370 -25.73 -2.42 -6.12
N SER A 371 -26.74 -3.23 -6.45
CA SER A 371 -28.11 -3.04 -5.98
C SER A 371 -28.22 -3.17 -4.47
N TYR A 372 -27.53 -4.15 -3.89
CA TYR A 372 -27.48 -4.31 -2.43
C TYR A 372 -26.72 -3.15 -1.78
N PHE A 373 -25.56 -2.77 -2.30
CA PHE A 373 -24.80 -1.60 -1.84
C PHE A 373 -25.66 -0.33 -1.86
N THR A 374 -26.34 -0.05 -2.96
CA THR A 374 -27.17 1.15 -3.13
C THR A 374 -28.29 1.20 -2.09
N ARG A 375 -28.92 0.06 -1.81
CA ARG A 375 -29.97 -0.05 -0.79
C ARG A 375 -29.42 0.18 0.62
N VAL A 376 -28.27 -0.43 0.94
CA VAL A 376 -27.60 -0.27 2.24
C VAL A 376 -27.14 1.18 2.44
N PHE A 377 -26.52 1.78 1.43
CA PHE A 377 -26.08 3.18 1.44
C PHE A 377 -27.26 4.11 1.72
N LYS A 378 -28.36 3.97 0.95
CA LYS A 378 -29.57 4.77 1.15
C LYS A 378 -30.21 4.55 2.52
N SER A 379 -30.15 3.33 3.05
CA SER A 379 -30.67 3.03 4.38
C SER A 379 -29.88 3.69 5.51
N ILE A 380 -28.58 3.94 5.32
CA ILE A 380 -27.70 4.52 6.34
C ILE A 380 -27.64 6.05 6.20
N GLU A 381 -27.47 6.56 4.98
CA GLU A 381 -27.28 7.99 4.70
C GLU A 381 -28.58 8.73 4.35
N GLY A 382 -29.68 8.02 4.18
CA GLY A 382 -30.99 8.58 3.78
C GLY A 382 -31.11 8.91 2.27
N ILE A 383 -30.00 9.19 1.60
CA ILE A 383 -29.93 9.47 0.16
C ILE A 383 -29.14 8.40 -0.60
N GLY A 384 -29.39 8.28 -1.91
CA GLY A 384 -28.68 7.32 -2.74
C GLY A 384 -27.21 7.71 -2.98
N PRO A 385 -26.29 6.77 -3.23
CA PRO A 385 -24.87 7.08 -3.44
C PRO A 385 -24.61 7.97 -4.67
N LYS A 386 -25.44 7.89 -5.72
CA LYS A 386 -25.37 8.80 -6.87
C LYS A 386 -25.68 10.24 -6.49
N GLU A 387 -26.74 10.42 -5.70
CA GLU A 387 -27.19 11.72 -5.20
C GLU A 387 -26.19 12.29 -4.20
N PHE A 388 -25.65 11.44 -3.31
CA PHE A 388 -24.58 11.78 -2.39
C PHE A 388 -23.36 12.33 -3.14
N ARG A 389 -22.87 11.61 -4.16
CA ARG A 389 -21.76 12.09 -5.01
C ARG A 389 -22.05 13.43 -5.65
N GLN A 390 -23.24 13.62 -6.21
CA GLN A 390 -23.59 14.88 -6.88
C GLN A 390 -23.62 16.06 -5.90
N LYS A 391 -23.99 15.81 -4.64
CA LYS A 391 -24.12 16.83 -3.61
C LYS A 391 -22.78 17.22 -2.97
N TYR A 392 -21.87 16.27 -2.77
CA TYR A 392 -20.67 16.45 -1.95
C TYR A 392 -19.35 16.44 -2.73
N ARG A 393 -19.38 16.13 -4.04
CA ARG A 393 -18.20 16.24 -4.89
C ARG A 393 -18.00 17.70 -5.28
N SER A 394 -16.90 18.30 -4.84
CA SER A 394 -16.46 19.63 -5.28
C SER A 394 -16.40 19.64 -6.81
N LYS A 395 -17.12 20.57 -7.45
CA LYS A 395 -16.90 20.86 -8.86
C LYS A 395 -15.53 21.54 -8.93
N GLU A 396 -14.55 20.85 -9.49
CA GLU A 396 -13.41 21.55 -10.09
C GLU A 396 -13.98 22.33 -11.28
N GLU A 397 -14.01 23.66 -11.14
CA GLU A 397 -14.17 24.61 -12.26
C GLU A 397 -12.86 24.72 -13.04
#